data_AF-A0A948GLQ7-F1
#
_entry.id   AF-A0A948GLQ7-F1
#
_cell.length_a   1.000
_cell.length_b   1.000
_cell.length_c   1.000
_cell.angle_alpha   90.00
_cell.angle_beta   90.00
_cell.angle_gamma   90.00
#
_symmetry.space_group_name_H-M   'P 1'
#
loop_
_entity.id
_entity.type
_entity.pdbx_description
1 polymer ?
#
loop_
_entity_poly.entity_id
_entity_poly.type
_entity_poly.pdbx_seq_one_letter_code
_entity_poly.pdbx_strand_id
1 'polypeptide(L)'
;MNGIEDKTMQKNGIRVVAAIVAISGFSSAWAQSGPAMDHGGMNMQAAADATDAQDTQDRRDPHAYADGFTLDSGKYALPGPRQLSLADEHSFGSLLVDRLEHAQVTRGGPSGTAYDMQAWFGRDYDRLVIKAEGEHANGRLQEARTELLWGHAVASYWDTQLGVRQDSGLGPGRTWLAFGVQGMAPYWFEVDATAYVGSDGRTALRLGAEYEMSFTQRLILQPRGEFNFYGKRDVAHDIGSGLADGVLGLRLRYEISRQFAPYLGVERTAKFGQTADIARAVGEPTGETRWVAGLRFWF
;
A
#
# COMPACT_ATOMS: atom_id res chain seq x y z
N MET A 1 10.03 -7.47 -63.27
CA MET A 1 8.75 -6.75 -63.37
C MET A 1 7.71 -7.63 -62.69
N ASN A 2 7.53 -7.44 -61.38
CA ASN A 2 6.38 -6.77 -60.74
C ASN A 2 5.06 -7.52 -61.02
N GLY A 3 4.26 -7.95 -60.05
CA GLY A 3 4.24 -7.80 -58.59
C GLY A 3 2.97 -8.51 -58.10
N ILE A 4 3.04 -9.14 -56.93
CA ILE A 4 1.95 -9.88 -56.31
C ILE A 4 1.11 -8.89 -55.50
N GLU A 5 -0.17 -8.74 -55.81
CA GLU A 5 -1.13 -8.00 -55.00
C GLU A 5 -1.55 -8.84 -53.78
N ASP A 6 -1.18 -8.35 -52.60
CA ASP A 6 -1.66 -8.83 -51.31
C ASP A 6 -2.84 -7.96 -50.85
N LYS A 7 -3.98 -8.59 -50.55
CA LYS A 7 -5.20 -7.93 -50.07
C LYS A 7 -5.04 -7.63 -48.59
N THR A 8 -4.80 -6.36 -48.31
CA THR A 8 -4.91 -5.65 -47.03
C THR A 8 -6.11 -6.10 -46.18
N MET A 9 -5.83 -6.77 -45.06
CA MET A 9 -6.76 -6.91 -43.93
C MET A 9 -6.60 -5.71 -42.97
N GLN A 10 -7.66 -4.94 -42.89
CA GLN A 10 -7.86 -3.80 -41.99
C GLN A 10 -7.97 -4.33 -40.54
N LYS A 11 -6.93 -4.15 -39.73
CA LYS A 11 -6.99 -4.39 -38.27
C LYS A 11 -7.48 -3.13 -37.57
N ASN A 12 -8.70 -3.20 -37.04
CA ASN A 12 -9.25 -2.22 -36.10
C ASN A 12 -8.37 -2.14 -34.85
N GLY A 13 -7.76 -0.98 -34.63
CA GLY A 13 -7.00 -0.68 -33.42
C GLY A 13 -7.93 -0.47 -32.23
N ILE A 14 -7.84 -1.36 -31.24
CA ILE A 14 -8.42 -1.14 -29.91
C ILE A 14 -7.55 -0.08 -29.22
N ARG A 15 -8.08 1.14 -29.09
CA ARG A 15 -7.50 2.19 -28.26
C ARG A 15 -7.86 1.90 -26.80
N VAL A 16 -6.93 1.29 -26.06
CA VAL A 16 -7.02 1.25 -24.59
C VAL A 16 -6.55 2.61 -24.08
N VAL A 17 -7.50 3.40 -23.60
CA VAL A 17 -7.22 4.66 -22.88
C VAL A 17 -6.74 4.28 -21.49
N ALA A 18 -5.43 4.37 -21.25
CA ALA A 18 -4.86 4.30 -19.92
C ALA A 18 -5.02 5.67 -19.25
N ALA A 19 -5.92 5.76 -18.27
CA ALA A 19 -6.04 6.94 -17.42
C ALA A 19 -4.91 6.91 -16.38
N ILE A 20 -3.88 7.73 -16.62
CA ILE A 20 -2.85 8.04 -15.63
C ILE A 20 -3.45 9.06 -14.67
N VAL A 21 -3.72 8.66 -13.43
CA VAL A 21 -4.04 9.60 -12.35
C VAL A 21 -2.72 10.11 -11.79
N ALA A 22 -2.28 11.27 -12.28
CA ALA A 22 -1.19 12.02 -11.68
C ALA A 22 -1.72 12.77 -10.44
N ILE A 23 -1.33 12.37 -9.24
CA ILE A 23 -1.52 13.18 -8.04
C ILE A 23 -0.36 14.18 -7.99
N SER A 24 -0.53 15.30 -8.68
CA SER A 24 0.39 16.44 -8.58
C SER A 24 -0.17 17.47 -7.61
N GLY A 25 0.59 17.69 -6.53
CA GLY A 25 0.82 18.99 -5.88
C GLY A 25 -0.39 19.73 -5.31
N PHE A 26 -0.58 19.63 -3.99
CA PHE A 26 -1.28 20.68 -3.26
C PHE A 26 -0.39 21.93 -3.20
N SER A 27 -0.66 22.90 -4.06
CA SER A 27 -0.23 24.29 -3.90
C SER A 27 -1.47 25.14 -3.74
N SER A 28 -1.76 25.55 -2.51
CA SER A 28 -2.83 26.49 -2.20
C SER A 28 -2.34 27.91 -2.44
N ALA A 29 -2.76 28.52 -3.56
CA ALA A 29 -2.56 29.94 -3.76
C ALA A 29 -3.62 30.56 -4.69
N TRP A 30 -4.44 31.42 -4.07
CA TRP A 30 -5.21 32.56 -4.58
C TRP A 30 -6.65 32.34 -5.07
N ALA A 31 -7.52 33.02 -4.32
CA ALA A 31 -8.92 33.29 -4.57
C ALA A 31 -9.12 34.36 -5.65
N GLN A 32 -10.25 34.29 -6.36
CA GLN A 32 -10.91 35.48 -6.93
C GLN A 32 -12.42 35.40 -6.68
N SER A 33 -12.89 36.49 -6.09
CA SER A 33 -14.16 36.82 -5.47
C SER A 33 -15.37 36.88 -6.42
N GLY A 34 -16.49 36.29 -5.98
CA GLY A 34 -17.84 36.73 -6.33
C GLY A 34 -18.37 37.77 -5.30
N PRO A 35 -19.40 38.57 -5.64
CA PRO A 35 -19.74 39.78 -4.90
C PRO A 35 -20.24 39.48 -3.50
N ALA A 36 -19.67 40.23 -2.54
CA ALA A 36 -20.03 40.22 -1.14
C ALA A 36 -21.44 40.80 -0.94
N MET A 37 -22.29 40.05 -0.23
CA MET A 37 -23.41 40.69 0.47
C MET A 37 -22.86 41.39 1.71
N ASP A 38 -23.29 42.63 1.87
CA ASP A 38 -22.93 43.58 2.89
C ASP A 38 -23.34 43.08 4.30
N HIS A 39 -22.34 42.89 5.16
CA HIS A 39 -22.52 42.78 6.62
C HIS A 39 -21.74 43.91 7.30
N GLY A 40 -21.86 45.13 6.77
CA GLY A 40 -21.31 46.37 7.31
C GLY A 40 -21.89 46.70 8.67
N GLY A 41 -21.36 46.06 9.72
CA GLY A 41 -21.77 46.35 11.09
C GLY A 41 -21.00 45.65 12.20
N MET A 42 -20.00 44.81 11.91
CA MET A 42 -19.24 44.15 12.98
C MET A 42 -17.75 44.49 12.88
N ASN A 43 -17.35 45.44 13.72
CA ASN A 43 -15.99 45.91 13.96
C ASN A 43 -15.11 44.74 14.46
N MET A 44 -14.29 44.17 13.57
CA MET A 44 -13.35 43.08 13.85
C MET A 44 -11.95 43.57 14.22
N GLN A 45 -11.80 44.79 14.76
CA GLN A 45 -10.49 45.29 15.23
C GLN A 45 -10.18 44.87 16.68
N ALA A 46 -11.08 44.16 17.37
CA ALA A 46 -10.87 43.69 18.75
C ALA A 46 -10.57 42.17 18.86
N ALA A 47 -10.46 41.45 17.76
CA ALA A 47 -10.36 39.98 17.76
C ALA A 47 -8.93 39.44 17.49
N ALA A 48 -7.93 40.30 17.26
CA ALA A 48 -6.59 39.87 16.84
C ALA A 48 -5.52 39.90 17.94
N ASP A 49 -5.75 40.57 19.09
CA ASP A 49 -4.74 40.73 20.14
C ASP A 49 -5.08 40.00 21.47
N ALA A 50 -6.07 39.09 21.49
CA ALA A 50 -6.55 38.46 22.73
C ALA A 50 -6.78 36.95 22.67
N THR A 51 -6.26 36.22 21.68
CA THR A 51 -6.54 34.78 21.53
C THR A 51 -5.38 33.85 21.82
N ASP A 52 -4.23 34.36 22.30
CA ASP A 52 -3.01 33.55 22.44
C ASP A 52 -2.55 33.27 23.90
N ALA A 53 -3.43 33.45 24.90
CA ALA A 53 -3.09 33.08 26.28
C ALA A 53 -4.22 32.51 27.16
N GLN A 54 -5.47 32.41 26.68
CA GLN A 54 -6.61 32.12 27.58
C GLN A 54 -7.58 31.00 27.16
N ASP A 55 -7.44 30.40 25.97
CA ASP A 55 -8.41 29.40 25.47
C ASP A 55 -7.98 27.92 25.66
N THR A 56 -7.10 27.66 26.62
CA THR A 56 -6.92 26.32 27.20
C THR A 56 -7.57 26.18 28.57
N GLN A 57 -8.11 27.29 29.11
CA GLN A 57 -8.64 27.36 30.48
C GLN A 57 -10.09 26.87 30.59
N ASP A 58 -10.85 26.81 29.49
CA ASP A 58 -12.29 26.49 29.50
C ASP A 58 -12.64 25.10 28.93
N ARG A 59 -11.63 24.25 28.67
CA ARG A 59 -11.89 22.82 28.48
C ARG A 59 -12.18 22.20 29.84
N ARG A 60 -13.48 21.98 30.11
CA ARG A 60 -13.92 21.18 31.26
C ARG A 60 -13.16 19.86 31.27
N ASP A 61 -12.48 19.59 32.38
CA ASP A 61 -11.90 18.28 32.63
C ASP A 61 -13.04 17.24 32.56
N PRO A 62 -12.97 16.27 31.63
CA PRO A 62 -13.97 15.21 31.49
C PRO A 62 -14.19 14.41 32.79
N HIS A 63 -13.21 14.43 33.69
CA HIS A 63 -13.22 13.73 34.96
C HIS A 63 -13.58 14.62 36.16
N ALA A 64 -13.90 15.91 35.96
CA ALA A 64 -14.19 16.86 37.03
C ALA A 64 -15.34 16.45 37.96
N TYR A 65 -16.28 15.64 37.46
CA TYR A 65 -17.44 15.14 38.22
C TYR A 65 -17.32 13.66 38.61
N ALA A 66 -16.15 13.06 38.41
CA ALA A 66 -15.93 11.65 38.73
C ALA A 66 -15.71 11.42 40.24
N ASP A 67 -15.60 12.47 41.07
CA ASP A 67 -15.29 12.37 42.52
C ASP A 67 -14.06 11.51 42.82
N GLY A 68 -13.08 11.50 41.91
CA GLY A 68 -11.87 10.68 41.98
C GLY A 68 -12.10 9.19 41.73
N PHE A 69 -13.32 8.78 41.36
CA PHE A 69 -13.64 7.42 40.98
C PHE A 69 -13.12 7.11 39.57
N THR A 70 -12.58 5.92 39.42
CA THR A 70 -12.16 5.33 38.15
C THR A 70 -12.98 4.08 37.86
N LEU A 71 -12.80 3.48 36.69
CA LEU A 71 -13.44 2.21 36.33
C LEU A 71 -13.11 1.07 37.33
N ASP A 72 -11.99 1.18 38.02
CA ASP A 72 -11.40 0.20 38.93
C ASP A 72 -11.38 0.66 40.41
N SER A 73 -11.75 1.92 40.70
CA SER A 73 -11.75 2.45 42.07
C SER A 73 -12.96 3.34 42.35
N GLY A 74 -13.65 3.11 43.46
CA GLY A 74 -14.75 3.97 43.88
C GLY A 74 -15.94 3.28 44.52
N LYS A 75 -16.90 4.07 44.98
CA LYS A 75 -18.07 3.59 45.75
C LYS A 75 -18.92 2.56 44.99
N TYR A 76 -18.92 2.63 43.66
CA TYR A 76 -19.68 1.74 42.78
C TYR A 76 -18.79 0.84 41.92
N ALA A 77 -17.47 0.82 42.17
CA ALA A 77 -16.55 -0.08 41.48
C ALA A 77 -16.89 -1.52 41.86
N LEU A 78 -17.10 -2.38 40.86
CA LEU A 78 -17.36 -3.79 41.09
C LEU A 78 -16.08 -4.47 41.57
N PRO A 79 -16.08 -5.14 42.74
CA PRO A 79 -14.91 -5.83 43.24
C PRO A 79 -14.60 -7.05 42.35
N GLY A 80 -13.35 -7.17 41.93
CA GLY A 80 -12.87 -8.26 41.08
C GLY A 80 -12.22 -7.76 39.77
N PRO A 81 -11.75 -8.67 38.91
CA PRO A 81 -11.24 -8.29 37.60
C PRO A 81 -12.38 -7.66 36.78
N ARG A 82 -12.05 -6.58 36.07
CA ARG A 82 -12.99 -5.86 35.20
C ARG A 82 -13.69 -6.84 34.25
N GLN A 83 -15.01 -7.01 34.41
CA GLN A 83 -15.80 -7.98 33.63
C GLN A 83 -16.11 -7.51 32.21
N LEU A 84 -16.08 -6.20 31.95
CA LEU A 84 -16.33 -5.61 30.64
C LEU A 84 -15.08 -4.85 30.18
N SER A 85 -14.29 -5.53 29.35
CA SER A 85 -13.24 -4.94 28.53
C SER A 85 -13.86 -4.60 27.18
N LEU A 86 -13.68 -3.36 26.74
CA LEU A 86 -14.10 -2.95 25.41
C LEU A 86 -13.20 -3.63 24.35
N ALA A 87 -13.63 -3.61 23.09
CA ALA A 87 -12.89 -4.28 22.00
C ALA A 87 -11.50 -3.67 21.80
N ASP A 88 -11.36 -2.36 21.97
CA ASP A 88 -10.13 -1.59 21.86
C ASP A 88 -9.08 -1.92 22.94
N GLU A 89 -9.53 -2.54 24.04
CA GLU A 89 -8.66 -3.04 25.11
C GLU A 89 -8.13 -4.46 24.85
N HIS A 90 -8.74 -5.19 23.91
CA HIS A 90 -8.33 -6.54 23.54
C HIS A 90 -7.24 -6.52 22.46
N SER A 91 -6.27 -7.42 22.60
CA SER A 91 -5.31 -7.71 21.54
C SER A 91 -5.89 -8.75 20.60
N PHE A 92 -5.87 -8.44 19.30
CA PHE A 92 -6.19 -9.36 18.23
C PHE A 92 -4.92 -9.69 17.46
N GLY A 93 -4.98 -10.79 16.72
CA GLY A 93 -3.97 -11.13 15.75
C GLY A 93 -4.63 -11.65 14.49
N SER A 94 -3.99 -11.43 13.35
CA SER A 94 -4.39 -12.05 12.10
C SER A 94 -3.16 -12.40 11.28
N LEU A 95 -3.29 -13.48 10.51
CA LEU A 95 -2.35 -13.88 9.48
C LEU A 95 -3.09 -13.89 8.16
N LEU A 96 -2.61 -13.10 7.20
CA LEU A 96 -3.05 -13.09 5.82
C LEU A 96 -1.92 -13.62 4.94
N VAL A 97 -2.19 -14.67 4.19
CA VAL A 97 -1.39 -15.03 3.02
C VAL A 97 -2.18 -14.54 1.82
N ASP A 98 -1.80 -13.37 1.32
CA ASP A 98 -2.47 -12.73 0.20
C ASP A 98 -2.14 -13.46 -1.10
N ARG A 99 -0.87 -13.78 -1.29
CA ARG A 99 -0.41 -14.52 -2.46
C ARG A 99 0.42 -15.72 -2.05
N LEU A 100 0.02 -16.87 -2.56
CA LEU A 100 0.86 -18.03 -2.71
C LEU A 100 0.58 -18.57 -4.11
N GLU A 101 1.41 -18.17 -5.07
CA GLU A 101 1.10 -18.37 -6.49
C GLU A 101 2.26 -18.95 -7.27
N HIS A 102 1.91 -19.80 -8.24
CA HIS A 102 2.82 -20.27 -9.27
C HIS A 102 2.63 -19.41 -10.53
N ALA A 103 3.73 -18.87 -11.03
CA ALA A 103 3.77 -17.98 -12.18
C ALA A 103 4.40 -18.68 -13.39
N GLN A 104 3.73 -18.57 -14.54
CA GLN A 104 4.20 -19.08 -15.82
C GLN A 104 4.38 -17.93 -16.82
N VAL A 105 5.58 -17.82 -17.39
CA VAL A 105 5.93 -16.75 -18.31
C VAL A 105 5.39 -17.04 -19.71
N THR A 106 4.67 -16.09 -20.30
CA THR A 106 3.98 -16.29 -21.59
C THR A 106 4.94 -16.59 -22.76
N ARG A 107 6.20 -16.16 -22.67
CA ARG A 107 7.23 -16.36 -23.72
C ARG A 107 8.15 -17.56 -23.47
N GLY A 108 7.72 -18.55 -22.70
CA GLY A 108 8.51 -19.76 -22.43
C GLY A 108 9.70 -19.53 -21.49
N GLY A 109 9.63 -18.46 -20.69
CA GLY A 109 10.57 -18.23 -19.60
C GLY A 109 10.36 -19.21 -18.44
N PRO A 110 11.32 -19.30 -17.51
CA PRO A 110 11.24 -20.22 -16.38
C PRO A 110 10.05 -19.89 -15.47
N SER A 111 9.38 -20.93 -14.95
CA SER A 111 8.34 -20.74 -13.95
C SER A 111 8.92 -20.36 -12.60
N GLY A 112 8.13 -19.62 -11.82
CA GLY A 112 8.48 -19.17 -10.49
C GLY A 112 7.34 -19.41 -9.51
N THR A 113 7.66 -19.38 -8.23
CA THR A 113 6.68 -19.35 -7.14
C THR A 113 6.88 -18.08 -6.37
N ALA A 114 5.81 -17.32 -6.15
CA ALA A 114 5.82 -16.09 -5.38
C ALA A 114 4.95 -16.25 -4.14
N TYR A 115 5.34 -15.58 -3.06
CA TYR A 115 4.54 -15.46 -1.85
C TYR A 115 4.47 -14.01 -1.37
N ASP A 116 3.34 -13.64 -0.78
CA ASP A 116 3.05 -12.35 -0.16
C ASP A 116 2.20 -12.64 1.09
N MET A 117 2.74 -12.36 2.26
CA MET A 117 2.09 -12.60 3.54
C MET A 117 2.26 -11.43 4.50
N GLN A 118 1.21 -11.19 5.28
CA GLN A 118 1.17 -10.18 6.32
C GLN A 118 0.60 -10.80 7.60
N ALA A 119 1.31 -10.67 8.70
CA ALA A 119 0.79 -10.95 10.03
C ALA A 119 0.73 -9.65 10.84
N TRP A 120 -0.29 -9.50 11.67
CA TRP A 120 -0.31 -8.42 12.65
C TRP A 120 -0.81 -8.91 14.00
N PHE A 121 -0.34 -8.26 15.06
CA PHE A 121 -0.76 -8.52 16.44
C PHE A 121 -0.79 -7.22 17.23
N GLY A 122 -1.90 -6.92 17.88
CA GLY A 122 -2.04 -5.70 18.67
C GLY A 122 -3.48 -5.30 18.89
N ARG A 123 -3.66 -4.04 19.30
CA ARG A 123 -4.97 -3.45 19.62
C ARG A 123 -5.49 -2.63 18.44
N ASP A 124 -6.57 -1.92 18.66
CA ASP A 124 -7.22 -1.09 17.63
C ASP A 124 -6.28 -0.02 17.07
N TYR A 125 -5.51 0.65 17.93
CA TYR A 125 -4.61 1.74 17.55
C TYR A 125 -3.18 1.29 17.25
N ASP A 126 -2.60 0.40 18.07
CA ASP A 126 -1.19 0.02 17.97
C ASP A 126 -1.03 -1.46 17.64
N ARG A 127 -0.33 -1.74 16.54
CA ARG A 127 -0.11 -3.10 16.03
C ARG A 127 1.34 -3.34 15.69
N LEU A 128 1.84 -4.51 16.05
CA LEU A 128 3.02 -5.08 15.43
C LEU A 128 2.60 -5.69 14.10
N VAL A 129 3.27 -5.34 13.01
CA VAL A 129 3.01 -5.85 11.66
C VAL A 129 4.28 -6.48 11.11
N ILE A 130 4.16 -7.68 10.58
CA ILE A 130 5.22 -8.39 9.88
C ILE A 130 4.75 -8.62 8.45
N LYS A 131 5.53 -8.18 7.47
CA LYS A 131 5.28 -8.44 6.05
C LYS A 131 6.41 -9.30 5.51
N ALA A 132 6.10 -10.30 4.72
CA ALA A 132 7.10 -11.10 4.02
C ALA A 132 6.64 -11.36 2.58
N GLU A 133 7.51 -11.02 1.64
CA GLU A 133 7.28 -11.18 0.21
C GLU A 133 8.51 -11.84 -0.40
N GLY A 134 8.34 -12.70 -1.40
CA GLY A 134 9.48 -13.23 -2.12
C GLY A 134 9.13 -14.03 -3.36
N GLU A 135 10.12 -14.13 -4.24
CA GLU A 135 10.06 -14.90 -5.48
C GLU A 135 11.14 -15.99 -5.48
N HIS A 136 10.73 -17.21 -5.80
CA HIS A 136 11.60 -18.35 -5.99
C HIS A 136 11.47 -18.86 -7.43
N ALA A 137 12.57 -18.81 -8.19
CA ALA A 137 12.63 -19.29 -9.57
C ALA A 137 13.94 -20.02 -9.82
N ASN A 138 13.95 -20.96 -10.77
CA ASN A 138 15.15 -21.73 -11.14
C ASN A 138 15.86 -22.42 -9.95
N GLY A 139 15.10 -22.88 -8.95
CA GLY A 139 15.63 -23.54 -7.75
C GLY A 139 16.42 -22.63 -6.80
N ARG A 140 16.31 -21.31 -6.95
CA ARG A 140 16.96 -20.31 -6.09
C ARG A 140 15.98 -19.19 -5.70
N LEU A 141 16.19 -18.63 -4.51
CA LEU A 141 15.50 -17.43 -4.07
C LEU A 141 16.02 -16.24 -4.87
N GLN A 142 15.13 -15.59 -5.62
CA GLN A 142 15.48 -14.45 -6.49
C GLN A 142 15.47 -13.17 -5.65
N GLU A 143 14.33 -12.86 -5.05
CA GLU A 143 14.13 -11.73 -4.15
C GLU A 143 13.33 -12.20 -2.93
N ALA A 144 13.68 -11.69 -1.76
CA ALA A 144 12.88 -11.81 -0.56
C ALA A 144 13.00 -10.55 0.28
N ARG A 145 11.85 -10.04 0.69
CA ARG A 145 11.68 -8.85 1.49
C ARG A 145 10.98 -9.23 2.77
N THR A 146 11.51 -8.80 3.90
CA THR A 146 10.86 -8.96 5.19
C THR A 146 10.81 -7.63 5.90
N GLU A 147 9.63 -7.23 6.35
CA GLU A 147 9.41 -5.98 7.07
C GLU A 147 8.87 -6.26 8.46
N LEU A 148 9.44 -5.58 9.44
CA LEU A 148 8.98 -5.56 10.82
C LEU A 148 8.60 -4.12 11.15
N LEU A 149 7.32 -3.89 11.36
CA LEU A 149 6.72 -2.56 11.42
C LEU A 149 5.89 -2.42 12.69
N TRP A 150 5.92 -1.22 13.27
CA TRP A 150 4.90 -0.74 14.19
C TRP A 150 3.89 0.07 13.38
N GLY A 151 2.63 -0.36 13.41
CA GLY A 151 1.49 0.31 12.83
C GLY A 151 0.72 1.11 13.88
N HIS A 152 0.40 2.37 13.58
CA HIS A 152 -0.40 3.25 14.42
C HIS A 152 -1.57 3.85 13.63
N ALA A 153 -2.80 3.61 14.07
CA ALA A 153 -4.00 4.15 13.46
C ALA A 153 -4.10 5.66 13.70
N VAL A 154 -4.05 6.45 12.62
CA VAL A 154 -4.09 7.92 12.69
C VAL A 154 -5.46 8.49 12.32
N ALA A 155 -6.25 7.75 11.55
CA ALA A 155 -7.61 8.08 11.21
C ALA A 155 -8.40 6.80 10.90
N SER A 156 -9.72 6.91 10.79
CA SER A 156 -10.55 5.78 10.36
C SER A 156 -10.05 5.25 9.01
N TYR A 157 -9.77 3.95 8.94
CA TYR A 157 -9.24 3.25 7.77
C TYR A 157 -7.81 3.63 7.34
N TRP A 158 -7.06 4.37 8.15
CA TRP A 158 -5.71 4.82 7.81
C TRP A 158 -4.73 4.60 8.97
N ASP A 159 -3.70 3.82 8.67
CA ASP A 159 -2.61 3.49 9.58
C ASP A 159 -1.29 4.05 9.05
N THR A 160 -0.49 4.62 9.94
CA THR A 160 0.92 4.90 9.68
C THR A 160 1.76 3.70 10.08
N GLN A 161 2.88 3.46 9.39
CA GLN A 161 3.78 2.35 9.64
C GLN A 161 5.21 2.85 9.77
N LEU A 162 5.92 2.37 10.79
CA LEU A 162 7.32 2.68 11.04
C LEU A 162 8.06 1.41 11.40
N GLY A 163 9.18 1.13 10.74
CA GLY A 163 10.00 0.01 11.16
C GLY A 163 11.19 -0.26 10.28
N VAL A 164 11.54 -1.53 10.14
CA VAL A 164 12.72 -1.98 9.41
C VAL A 164 12.33 -2.95 8.32
N ARG A 165 12.97 -2.81 7.17
CA ARG A 165 12.87 -3.74 6.04
C ARG A 165 14.23 -4.36 5.79
N GLN A 166 14.24 -5.67 5.59
CA GLN A 166 15.41 -6.44 5.20
C GLN A 166 15.16 -7.10 3.84
N ASP A 167 16.01 -6.75 2.88
CA ASP A 167 16.06 -7.41 1.57
C ASP A 167 17.14 -8.50 1.59
N SER A 168 16.81 -9.62 0.95
CA SER A 168 17.63 -10.81 0.78
C SER A 168 17.32 -11.47 -0.56
N GLY A 169 18.14 -12.42 -1.00
CA GLY A 169 18.01 -13.05 -2.32
C GLY A 169 19.31 -12.97 -3.12
N LEU A 170 19.19 -12.71 -4.42
CA LEU A 170 20.34 -12.48 -5.29
C LEU A 170 20.92 -11.09 -5.03
N GLY A 171 22.15 -11.03 -4.54
CA GLY A 171 22.87 -9.80 -4.24
C GLY A 171 23.16 -9.60 -2.75
N PRO A 172 23.84 -8.49 -2.39
CA PRO A 172 24.13 -8.18 -1.01
C PRO A 172 22.86 -7.73 -0.27
N GLY A 173 22.53 -8.39 0.83
CA GLY A 173 21.35 -8.05 1.64
C GLY A 173 21.35 -6.59 2.09
N ARG A 174 20.14 -6.02 2.22
CA ARG A 174 19.97 -4.59 2.54
C ARG A 174 19.02 -4.37 3.69
N THR A 175 19.42 -3.46 4.57
CA THR A 175 18.56 -2.99 5.65
C THR A 175 18.11 -1.58 5.34
N TRP A 176 16.81 -1.37 5.48
CA TRP A 176 16.16 -0.09 5.28
C TRP A 176 15.35 0.27 6.51
N LEU A 177 15.32 1.56 6.82
CA LEU A 177 14.31 2.14 7.68
C LEU A 177 13.08 2.42 6.81
N ALA A 178 11.91 1.96 7.25
CA ALA A 178 10.64 2.08 6.53
C ALA A 178 9.70 3.07 7.24
N PHE A 179 9.10 3.96 6.45
CA PHE A 179 8.05 4.89 6.87
C PHE A 179 6.93 4.82 5.85
N GLY A 180 5.74 4.40 6.26
CA GLY A 180 4.64 4.21 5.33
C GLY A 180 3.30 4.64 5.87
N VAL A 181 2.33 4.68 4.97
CA VAL A 181 0.92 4.84 5.25
C VAL A 181 0.16 3.77 4.48
N GLN A 182 -0.80 3.13 5.13
CA GLN A 182 -1.64 2.11 4.54
C GLN A 182 -3.08 2.37 4.93
N GLY A 183 -4.00 2.26 3.98
CA GLY A 183 -5.40 2.49 4.29
C GLY A 183 -6.35 2.33 3.13
N MET A 184 -7.63 2.55 3.42
CA MET A 184 -8.70 2.54 2.43
C MET A 184 -9.03 3.97 2.01
N ALA A 185 -8.74 4.30 0.76
CA ALA A 185 -9.11 5.55 0.13
C ALA A 185 -10.58 5.56 -0.31
N PRO A 186 -11.16 6.74 -0.59
CA PRO A 186 -12.51 6.84 -1.15
C PRO A 186 -12.70 5.90 -2.35
N TYR A 187 -13.91 5.38 -2.49
CA TYR A 187 -14.24 4.32 -3.46
C TYR A 187 -13.60 2.96 -3.16
N TRP A 188 -13.27 2.63 -1.91
CA TRP A 188 -12.78 1.30 -1.50
C TRP A 188 -11.48 0.87 -2.18
N PHE A 189 -10.62 1.83 -2.52
CA PHE A 189 -9.26 1.52 -2.95
C PHE A 189 -8.41 1.23 -1.72
N GLU A 190 -7.76 0.08 -1.69
CA GLU A 190 -6.70 -0.18 -0.72
C GLU A 190 -5.42 0.40 -1.26
N VAL A 191 -4.78 1.28 -0.50
CA VAL A 191 -3.59 2.03 -0.93
C VAL A 191 -2.49 1.84 0.11
N ASP A 192 -1.28 1.60 -0.37
CA ASP A 192 -0.06 1.61 0.41
C ASP A 192 0.96 2.56 -0.21
N ALA A 193 1.64 3.31 0.65
CA ALA A 193 2.75 4.15 0.25
C ALA A 193 3.83 4.07 1.31
N THR A 194 5.00 3.54 0.96
CA THR A 194 6.12 3.36 1.90
C THR A 194 7.39 3.95 1.34
N ALA A 195 7.96 4.91 2.07
CA ALA A 195 9.28 5.44 1.84
C ALA A 195 10.34 4.65 2.63
N TYR A 196 11.48 4.42 2.01
CA TYR A 196 12.60 3.69 2.60
C TYR A 196 13.87 4.54 2.59
N VAL A 197 14.64 4.43 3.67
CA VAL A 197 15.96 5.05 3.79
C VAL A 197 16.96 3.97 4.16
N GLY A 198 17.98 3.78 3.32
CA GLY A 198 19.00 2.75 3.48
C GLY A 198 20.38 3.34 3.72
N SER A 199 21.36 2.45 3.89
CA SER A 199 22.77 2.83 3.94
C SER A 199 23.22 3.54 2.65
N ASP A 200 24.35 4.24 2.73
CA ASP A 200 24.96 4.97 1.61
C ASP A 200 24.08 6.09 1.02
N GLY A 201 23.12 6.60 1.79
CA GLY A 201 22.19 7.64 1.37
C GLY A 201 21.24 7.18 0.26
N ARG A 202 20.92 5.89 0.21
CA ARG A 202 19.92 5.34 -0.70
C ARG A 202 18.52 5.62 -0.16
N THR A 203 17.62 5.99 -1.05
CA THR A 203 16.19 6.16 -0.75
C THR A 203 15.36 5.36 -1.74
N ALA A 204 14.19 4.90 -1.32
CA ALA A 204 13.21 4.30 -2.20
C ALA A 204 11.79 4.71 -1.81
N LEU A 205 10.85 4.59 -2.74
CA LEU A 205 9.42 4.80 -2.52
C LEU A 205 8.67 3.68 -3.23
N ARG A 206 7.85 2.95 -2.49
CA ARG A 206 6.89 1.96 -3.01
C ARG A 206 5.50 2.56 -2.92
N LEU A 207 4.76 2.49 -4.01
CA LEU A 207 3.36 2.85 -4.08
C LEU A 207 2.58 1.64 -4.56
N GLY A 208 1.56 1.24 -3.83
CA GLY A 208 0.64 0.18 -4.23
C GLY A 208 -0.80 0.64 -4.12
N ALA A 209 -1.63 0.10 -5.02
CA ALA A 209 -3.06 0.32 -5.03
C ALA A 209 -3.76 -0.96 -5.49
N GLU A 210 -4.83 -1.30 -4.80
CA GLU A 210 -5.67 -2.45 -5.08
C GLU A 210 -7.14 -2.05 -5.01
N TYR A 211 -7.98 -2.74 -5.79
CA TYR A 211 -9.42 -2.58 -5.71
C TYR A 211 -10.11 -3.94 -5.82
N GLU A 212 -11.04 -4.24 -4.92
CA GLU A 212 -11.83 -5.47 -4.97
C GLU A 212 -13.20 -5.24 -5.61
N MET A 213 -13.37 -5.70 -6.86
CA MET A 213 -14.65 -5.67 -7.55
C MET A 213 -15.39 -6.99 -7.40
N SER A 214 -16.44 -7.01 -6.59
CA SER A 214 -17.32 -8.18 -6.44
C SER A 214 -18.30 -8.30 -7.60
N PHE A 215 -18.15 -9.34 -8.44
CA PHE A 215 -19.14 -9.68 -9.47
C PHE A 215 -20.31 -10.49 -8.89
N THR A 216 -20.02 -11.38 -7.94
CA THR A 216 -21.01 -12.15 -7.19
C THR A 216 -20.61 -12.18 -5.71
N GLN A 217 -21.39 -12.85 -4.86
CA GLN A 217 -21.05 -13.01 -3.44
C GLN A 217 -19.75 -13.81 -3.20
N ARG A 218 -19.21 -14.49 -4.22
CA ARG A 218 -18.01 -15.34 -4.13
C ARG A 218 -16.97 -15.10 -5.24
N LEU A 219 -17.29 -14.31 -6.26
CA LEU A 219 -16.41 -14.08 -7.41
C LEU A 219 -15.97 -12.62 -7.40
N ILE A 220 -14.67 -12.40 -7.21
CA ILE A 220 -14.06 -11.08 -7.01
C ILE A 220 -12.96 -10.88 -8.05
N LEU A 221 -12.97 -9.73 -8.72
CA LEU A 221 -11.89 -9.29 -9.58
C LEU A 221 -11.06 -8.24 -8.85
N GLN A 222 -9.76 -8.49 -8.78
CA GLN A 222 -8.80 -7.70 -8.01
C GLN A 222 -7.73 -7.15 -8.97
N PRO A 223 -7.95 -5.98 -9.58
CA PRO A 223 -6.88 -5.20 -10.18
C PRO A 223 -5.94 -4.67 -9.08
N ARG A 224 -4.64 -4.84 -9.31
CA ARG A 224 -3.55 -4.32 -8.46
C ARG A 224 -2.54 -3.57 -9.32
N GLY A 225 -2.02 -2.47 -8.79
CA GLY A 225 -0.91 -1.74 -9.36
C GLY A 225 0.15 -1.48 -8.30
N GLU A 226 1.42 -1.65 -8.67
CA GLU A 226 2.55 -1.34 -7.82
C GLU A 226 3.61 -0.59 -8.62
N PHE A 227 4.23 0.42 -8.00
CA PHE A 227 5.29 1.23 -8.60
C PHE A 227 6.43 1.43 -7.61
N ASN A 228 7.66 1.18 -8.07
CA ASN A 228 8.86 1.28 -7.26
C ASN A 228 9.79 2.37 -7.80
N PHE A 229 10.17 3.30 -6.92
CA PHE A 229 11.07 4.40 -7.22
C PHE A 229 12.32 4.31 -6.34
N TYR A 230 13.49 4.61 -6.90
CA TYR A 230 14.77 4.58 -6.19
C TYR A 230 15.56 5.87 -6.41
N GLY A 231 16.10 6.46 -5.34
CA GLY A 231 16.86 7.70 -5.41
C GLY A 231 18.27 7.53 -5.98
N LYS A 232 18.83 6.31 -5.92
CA LYS A 232 20.18 6.01 -6.40
C LYS A 232 20.20 4.73 -7.22
N ARG A 233 21.11 4.71 -8.20
CA ARG A 233 21.41 3.52 -8.98
C ARG A 233 22.08 2.46 -8.09
N ASP A 234 21.68 1.23 -8.32
CA ASP A 234 22.17 0.06 -7.66
C ASP A 234 22.37 -1.11 -8.63
N VAL A 235 23.60 -1.24 -9.11
CA VAL A 235 23.98 -2.27 -10.09
C VAL A 235 23.93 -3.67 -9.49
N ALA A 236 24.08 -3.84 -8.17
CA ALA A 236 24.12 -5.16 -7.55
C ALA A 236 22.74 -5.86 -7.50
N HIS A 237 21.65 -5.10 -7.67
CA HIS A 237 20.28 -5.60 -7.77
C HIS A 237 19.61 -5.20 -9.09
N ASP A 238 20.41 -4.81 -10.09
CA ASP A 238 19.92 -4.37 -11.42
C ASP A 238 18.89 -3.21 -11.39
N ILE A 239 18.98 -2.35 -10.37
CA ILE A 239 18.08 -1.21 -10.16
C ILE A 239 18.76 0.10 -10.60
N GLY A 240 18.05 0.90 -11.39
CA GLY A 240 18.41 2.26 -11.77
C GLY A 240 17.77 3.31 -10.86
N SER A 241 18.26 4.57 -10.93
CA SER A 241 17.60 5.68 -10.24
C SER A 241 16.34 6.15 -10.99
N GLY A 242 15.36 6.65 -10.26
CA GLY A 242 14.06 7.11 -10.77
C GLY A 242 12.97 6.07 -10.57
N LEU A 243 11.95 6.09 -11.43
CA LEU A 243 10.98 4.99 -11.53
C LEU A 243 11.71 3.75 -12.08
N ALA A 244 11.86 2.73 -11.25
CA ALA A 244 12.61 1.53 -11.61
C ALA A 244 11.72 0.51 -12.32
N ASP A 245 10.56 0.23 -11.75
CA ASP A 245 9.62 -0.76 -12.26
C ASP A 245 8.17 -0.43 -11.87
N GLY A 246 7.26 -1.07 -12.59
CA GLY A 246 5.85 -1.08 -12.27
C GLY A 246 5.23 -2.42 -12.61
N VAL A 247 4.34 -2.88 -11.74
CA VAL A 247 3.62 -4.14 -11.84
C VAL A 247 2.13 -3.84 -11.93
N LEU A 248 1.47 -4.38 -12.95
CA LEU A 248 0.02 -4.36 -13.07
C LEU A 248 -0.49 -5.78 -13.07
N GLY A 249 -1.29 -6.12 -12.06
CA GLY A 249 -1.89 -7.42 -11.86
C GLY A 249 -3.41 -7.37 -12.01
N LEU A 250 -3.98 -8.45 -12.53
CA LEU A 250 -5.42 -8.68 -12.52
C LEU A 250 -5.68 -10.13 -12.08
N ARG A 251 -6.24 -10.29 -10.88
CA ARG A 251 -6.55 -11.61 -10.29
C ARG A 251 -8.07 -11.80 -10.22
N LEU A 252 -8.56 -12.94 -10.68
CA LEU A 252 -9.94 -13.38 -10.52
C LEU A 252 -9.99 -14.44 -9.43
N ARG A 253 -10.56 -14.05 -8.29
CA ARG A 253 -10.61 -14.81 -7.04
C ARG A 253 -11.98 -15.43 -6.84
N TYR A 254 -12.00 -16.71 -6.45
CA TYR A 254 -13.21 -17.44 -6.08
C TYR A 254 -13.16 -17.84 -4.61
N GLU A 255 -14.07 -17.30 -3.81
CA GLU A 255 -14.14 -17.56 -2.37
C GLU A 255 -14.93 -18.84 -2.09
N ILE A 256 -14.21 -19.93 -1.80
CA ILE A 256 -14.83 -21.17 -1.30
C ILE A 256 -15.38 -20.92 0.11
N SER A 257 -14.56 -20.27 0.93
CA SER A 257 -14.96 -19.64 2.19
C SER A 257 -14.37 -18.23 2.23
N ARG A 258 -14.81 -17.40 3.18
CA ARG A 258 -14.21 -16.07 3.38
C ARG A 258 -12.72 -16.14 3.73
N GLN A 259 -12.27 -17.24 4.33
CA GLN A 259 -10.90 -17.48 4.78
C GLN A 259 -10.04 -18.23 3.75
N PHE A 260 -10.61 -18.76 2.67
CA PHE A 260 -9.88 -19.55 1.69
C PHE A 260 -10.42 -19.35 0.27
N ALA A 261 -9.57 -18.81 -0.61
CA ALA A 261 -9.96 -18.40 -1.95
C ALA A 261 -8.86 -18.71 -2.98
N PRO A 262 -9.05 -19.71 -3.86
CA PRO A 262 -8.21 -19.86 -5.05
C PRO A 262 -8.44 -18.74 -6.06
N TYR A 263 -7.41 -18.44 -6.85
CA TYR A 263 -7.51 -17.46 -7.93
C TYR A 263 -6.64 -17.82 -9.13
N LEU A 264 -7.00 -17.22 -10.27
CA LEU A 264 -6.19 -17.18 -11.48
C LEU A 264 -5.99 -15.73 -11.88
N GLY A 265 -4.86 -15.39 -12.47
CA GLY A 265 -4.59 -14.01 -12.85
C GLY A 265 -3.57 -13.86 -13.96
N VAL A 266 -3.42 -12.61 -14.38
CA VAL A 266 -2.37 -12.16 -15.30
C VAL A 266 -1.64 -10.99 -14.66
N GLU A 267 -0.33 -10.99 -14.78
CA GLU A 267 0.54 -9.93 -14.27
C GLU A 267 1.45 -9.43 -15.38
N ARG A 268 1.62 -8.11 -15.44
CA ARG A 268 2.48 -7.41 -16.39
C ARG A 268 3.48 -6.58 -15.60
N THR A 269 4.76 -6.94 -15.71
CA THR A 269 5.86 -6.17 -15.15
C THR A 269 6.52 -5.37 -16.25
N ALA A 270 6.90 -4.12 -15.96
CA ALA A 270 7.67 -3.26 -16.85
C ALA A 270 8.78 -2.57 -16.07
N LYS A 271 10.02 -2.62 -16.60
CA LYS A 271 11.18 -1.87 -16.13
C LYS A 271 11.24 -0.52 -16.87
N PHE A 272 11.58 0.55 -16.17
CA PHE A 272 11.61 1.92 -16.69
C PHE A 272 12.97 2.59 -16.52
N GLY A 273 13.20 3.69 -17.25
CA GLY A 273 14.38 4.54 -17.11
C GLY A 273 15.71 3.78 -17.12
N GLN A 274 16.60 4.11 -16.18
CA GLN A 274 17.91 3.47 -16.06
C GLN A 274 17.81 1.97 -15.75
N THR A 275 16.79 1.52 -15.03
CA THR A 275 16.55 0.09 -14.76
C THR A 275 16.30 -0.67 -16.06
N ALA A 276 15.52 -0.07 -16.98
CA ALA A 276 15.31 -0.64 -18.30
C ALA A 276 16.61 -0.68 -19.13
N ASP A 277 17.46 0.35 -19.00
CA ASP A 277 18.75 0.39 -19.70
C ASP A 277 19.71 -0.69 -19.19
N ILE A 278 19.78 -0.91 -17.86
CA ILE A 278 20.54 -2.00 -17.24
C ILE A 278 20.07 -3.35 -17.78
N ALA A 279 18.75 -3.61 -17.74
CA ALA A 279 18.18 -4.86 -18.24
C ALA A 279 18.53 -5.11 -19.71
N ARG A 280 18.44 -4.09 -20.58
CA ARG A 280 18.84 -4.23 -21.99
C ARG A 280 20.33 -4.52 -22.16
N ALA A 281 21.19 -3.93 -21.33
CA ALA A 281 22.64 -4.13 -21.41
C ALA A 281 23.07 -5.56 -21.11
N VAL A 282 22.31 -6.27 -20.26
CA VAL A 282 22.55 -7.69 -19.92
C VAL A 282 21.71 -8.67 -20.73
N GLY A 283 20.95 -8.18 -21.73
CA GLY A 283 20.10 -9.01 -22.60
C GLY A 283 18.79 -9.46 -21.96
N GLU A 284 18.39 -8.86 -20.84
CA GLU A 284 17.11 -9.13 -20.18
C GLU A 284 15.94 -8.35 -20.82
N PRO A 285 14.73 -8.91 -20.82
CA PRO A 285 13.54 -8.20 -21.25
C PRO A 285 13.21 -7.05 -20.29
N THR A 286 12.83 -5.90 -20.83
CA THR A 286 12.35 -4.76 -20.02
C THR A 286 10.89 -4.88 -19.62
N GLY A 287 10.22 -5.96 -19.99
CA GLY A 287 8.84 -6.20 -19.62
C GLY A 287 8.41 -7.63 -19.86
N GLU A 288 7.55 -8.11 -19.01
CA GLU A 288 7.18 -9.51 -18.91
C GLU A 288 5.69 -9.66 -18.62
N THR A 289 5.08 -10.71 -19.16
CA THR A 289 3.69 -11.07 -18.87
C THR A 289 3.62 -12.50 -18.35
N ARG A 290 3.06 -12.65 -17.17
CA ARG A 290 2.97 -13.91 -16.42
C ARG A 290 1.50 -14.26 -16.22
N TRP A 291 1.17 -15.53 -16.40
CA TRP A 291 -0.07 -16.10 -15.90
C TRP A 291 0.19 -16.67 -14.53
N VAL A 292 -0.69 -16.39 -13.58
CA VAL A 292 -0.55 -16.84 -12.20
C VAL A 292 -1.74 -17.69 -11.78
N ALA A 293 -1.46 -18.71 -10.98
CA ALA A 293 -2.46 -19.51 -10.29
C ALA A 293 -2.04 -19.62 -8.83
N GLY A 294 -2.93 -19.28 -7.91
CA GLY A 294 -2.55 -19.19 -6.51
C GLY A 294 -3.71 -19.31 -5.54
N LEU A 295 -3.36 -19.20 -4.27
CA LEU A 295 -4.27 -19.27 -3.13
C LEU A 295 -4.12 -18.00 -2.29
N ARG A 296 -5.26 -17.47 -1.83
CA ARG A 296 -5.35 -16.49 -0.74
C ARG A 296 -6.06 -17.13 0.44
N PHE A 297 -5.52 -16.95 1.64
CA PHE A 297 -6.16 -17.41 2.86
C PHE A 297 -5.76 -16.60 4.09
N TRP A 298 -6.62 -16.58 5.11
CA TRP A 298 -6.34 -15.84 6.35
C TRP A 298 -6.96 -16.49 7.59
N PHE A 299 -6.40 -16.16 8.76
CA PHE A 299 -6.80 -16.62 10.09
C PHE A 299 -6.86 -15.46 11.08
#